data_AF-K0DWP4-F1
#
_entry.id   AF-K0DWP4-F1
#
_cell.length_a   1.000
_cell.length_b   1.000
_cell.length_c   1.000
_cell.angle_alpha   90.00
_cell.angle_beta   90.00
_cell.angle_gamma   90.00
#
_symmetry.space_group_name_H-M   'P 1'
#
loop_
_entity.id
_entity.type
_entity.pdbx_description
1 polymer ?
#
loop_
_entity_poly.entity_id
_entity_poly.type
_entity_poly.pdbx_seq_one_letter_code
_entity_poly.pdbx_strand_id
1 'polypeptide(L)'
;MEDSANHSMLPSTACIGIGQITRLGSTVEALAPPGGGCCPRSGGDGQSGRGSSGIPDDLPTEVWEKIKNHPCYSEEAHRHYARMHVAVAPACNIQCNYCNRKYDCSNESRPGVVSEKLTPEQAVKKVVAVAGRIPQLTVLGIAGPGDSLADAKKTFDTFRMLRERTPDIRLCLSTNGLALPDLVDEICEHNIDHVTITINMVDPVIGEKIYPWIFWGHRRLTGKEAARILHERQMRGLEMLTARGVLTKINSVLIPGINDEHLIEVNREVKRRGAFLHNIMPLISQPEHGTYFGLRGQRGPTARELKAVQEACMGGTNLMRHCRQCRADAVGLLGEDRREEFTLDRIDHMEVDYDLDGRREFQRRLEAEVDMQRGAKQEALAFAQARAVEGDMKVLIAVATKGRGRVNAHFGHVSEFQIFEVGAAGAFFVGHRRVDLYCQGGYGDDEGLLQLTRAISDCHAVLVAKIGACPRKELSRAGVEPVDQYAGEFIEKAALAWFADYRSRVAGGVIVHAQRGEATIPPGALMAATVDAAA
;
A
#
# COMPACT_ATOMS: atom_id res chain seq x y z
N MET A 1 -59.31 -36.29 -16.72
CA MET A 1 -58.85 -37.68 -16.89
C MET A 1 -57.36 -37.57 -17.16
N GLU A 2 -56.63 -37.33 -16.07
CA GLU A 2 -55.75 -38.31 -15.39
C GLU A 2 -54.41 -38.38 -16.15
N ASP A 3 -53.45 -37.56 -15.73
CA ASP A 3 -52.45 -37.84 -14.68
C ASP A 3 -51.29 -38.69 -15.20
N SER A 4 -50.10 -38.10 -15.28
CA SER A 4 -49.01 -38.48 -14.37
C SER A 4 -47.71 -37.72 -14.69
N ALA A 5 -47.19 -37.13 -13.63
CA ALA A 5 -45.97 -36.36 -13.56
C ALA A 5 -44.73 -37.22 -13.80
N ASN A 6 -43.71 -36.67 -14.46
CA ASN A 6 -42.37 -37.22 -14.44
C ASN A 6 -41.48 -36.35 -13.56
N HIS A 7 -41.25 -36.82 -12.33
CA HIS A 7 -40.50 -36.17 -11.28
C HIS A 7 -39.00 -36.12 -11.61
N SER A 8 -38.39 -34.96 -11.35
CA SER A 8 -36.95 -34.75 -11.38
C SER A 8 -36.27 -35.56 -10.27
N MET A 9 -35.29 -36.40 -10.60
CA MET A 9 -34.44 -37.05 -9.60
C MET A 9 -33.27 -36.12 -9.22
N LEU A 10 -33.19 -35.77 -7.94
CA LEU A 10 -32.00 -35.20 -7.31
C LEU A 10 -30.96 -36.31 -7.08
N PRO A 11 -29.65 -36.04 -7.21
CA PRO A 11 -28.62 -37.01 -6.89
C PRO A 11 -28.56 -37.29 -5.38
N SER A 12 -28.47 -38.57 -5.04
CA SER A 12 -28.42 -39.08 -3.67
C SER A 12 -27.14 -38.62 -2.95
N THR A 13 -27.30 -38.10 -1.73
CA THR A 13 -26.20 -37.86 -0.80
C THR A 13 -25.72 -39.20 -0.24
N ALA A 14 -24.50 -39.60 -0.58
CA ALA A 14 -23.85 -40.75 0.05
C ALA A 14 -23.25 -40.31 1.40
N CYS A 15 -23.79 -40.83 2.50
CA CYS A 15 -23.23 -40.66 3.84
C CYS A 15 -22.08 -41.66 4.04
N ILE A 16 -20.84 -41.17 4.22
CA ILE A 16 -19.69 -42.00 4.60
C ILE A 16 -19.64 -42.10 6.12
N GLY A 17 -19.65 -43.32 6.65
CA GLY A 17 -19.56 -43.59 8.08
C GLY A 17 -18.16 -43.33 8.65
N ILE A 18 -18.11 -42.93 9.92
CA ILE A 18 -16.92 -42.54 10.71
C ILE A 18 -15.84 -43.64 10.84
N GLY A 19 -16.03 -44.83 10.25
CA GLY A 19 -15.08 -45.95 10.27
C GLY A 19 -14.12 -46.04 9.08
N GLN A 20 -14.21 -45.16 8.06
CA GLN A 20 -13.36 -45.22 6.85
C GLN A 20 -12.25 -44.16 6.79
N ILE A 21 -11.92 -43.54 7.92
CA ILE A 21 -10.82 -42.56 8.02
C ILE A 21 -9.51 -43.30 8.35
N THR A 22 -8.68 -43.54 7.33
CA THR A 22 -7.31 -44.03 7.51
C THR A 22 -6.41 -42.90 8.02
N ARG A 23 -5.62 -43.17 9.09
CA ARG A 23 -4.68 -42.20 9.70
C ARG A 23 -3.54 -41.84 8.74
N LEU A 24 -3.25 -40.54 8.59
CA LEU A 24 -2.11 -40.04 7.81
C LEU A 24 -0.78 -40.46 8.44
N GLY A 25 0.08 -41.08 7.63
CA GLY A 25 1.46 -41.39 7.99
C GLY A 25 2.20 -42.17 6.92
N SER A 26 2.31 -41.65 5.70
CA SER A 26 3.37 -42.04 4.75
C SER A 26 3.32 -41.18 3.48
N THR A 27 4.47 -40.61 3.15
CA THR A 27 4.84 -39.88 1.92
C THR A 27 4.36 -40.57 0.63
N VAL A 28 3.74 -39.80 -0.27
CA VAL A 28 3.53 -40.23 -1.66
C VAL A 28 3.86 -39.07 -2.61
N GLU A 29 4.72 -39.39 -3.56
CA GLU A 29 5.27 -38.56 -4.63
C GLU A 29 4.20 -38.01 -5.58
N ALA A 30 4.52 -36.84 -6.16
CA ALA A 30 3.67 -36.13 -7.11
C ALA A 30 3.54 -36.89 -8.44
N LEU A 31 2.30 -37.13 -8.85
CA LEU A 31 1.93 -37.67 -10.17
C LEU A 31 1.90 -36.53 -11.21
N ALA A 32 2.73 -36.65 -12.24
CA ALA A 32 2.69 -35.84 -13.46
C ALA A 32 1.62 -36.36 -14.45
N PRO A 33 1.07 -35.51 -15.34
CA PRO A 33 0.03 -35.89 -16.29
C PRO A 33 0.56 -36.72 -17.48
N PRO A 34 -0.29 -37.52 -18.16
CA PRO A 34 0.16 -38.42 -19.22
C PRO A 34 0.39 -37.67 -20.53
N GLY A 35 1.64 -37.70 -21.00
CA GLY A 35 2.02 -37.29 -22.35
C GLY A 35 1.89 -38.45 -23.35
N GLY A 36 1.26 -38.18 -24.50
CA GLY A 36 1.22 -39.08 -25.64
C GLY A 36 2.43 -38.92 -26.57
N GLY A 37 3.03 -40.04 -26.95
CA GLY A 37 3.39 -40.36 -28.34
C GLY A 37 4.56 -39.63 -29.06
N CYS A 38 5.78 -40.17 -28.87
CA CYS A 38 6.70 -40.66 -29.93
C CYS A 38 7.27 -39.72 -31.03
N CYS A 39 8.58 -39.40 -30.95
CA CYS A 39 9.68 -39.80 -31.89
C CYS A 39 10.96 -38.94 -31.70
N PRO A 40 12.19 -39.50 -31.80
CA PRO A 40 13.42 -38.81 -31.41
C PRO A 40 14.16 -38.17 -32.61
N ARG A 41 14.74 -36.98 -32.41
CA ARG A 41 15.84 -36.46 -33.23
C ARG A 41 16.90 -35.79 -32.35
N SER A 42 18.04 -36.48 -32.27
CA SER A 42 19.43 -35.99 -32.26
C SER A 42 19.74 -34.62 -31.65
N GLY A 43 20.56 -34.66 -30.60
CA GLY A 43 21.06 -33.50 -29.87
C GLY A 43 21.92 -32.53 -30.68
N GLY A 44 21.93 -31.30 -30.16
CA GLY A 44 22.86 -30.23 -30.47
C GLY A 44 22.88 -29.31 -29.26
N ASP A 45 23.98 -29.34 -28.51
CA ASP A 45 24.28 -28.40 -27.44
C ASP A 45 24.24 -26.97 -28.00
N GLY A 46 23.29 -26.18 -27.50
CA GLY A 46 23.15 -24.76 -27.83
C GLY A 46 22.81 -24.00 -26.56
N GLN A 47 23.83 -23.37 -25.98
CA GLN A 47 23.72 -22.42 -24.88
C GLN A 47 22.66 -21.34 -25.22
N SER A 48 21.54 -21.32 -24.51
CA SER A 48 20.63 -20.17 -24.52
C SER A 48 21.01 -19.25 -23.36
N GLY A 49 21.56 -18.09 -23.73
CA GLY A 49 22.13 -17.12 -22.81
C GLY A 49 21.10 -16.29 -22.05
N ARG A 50 21.59 -15.80 -20.90
CA ARG A 50 21.27 -14.54 -20.23
C ARG A 50 19.80 -14.32 -19.87
N GLY A 51 19.47 -14.73 -18.64
CA GLY A 51 18.30 -14.28 -17.92
C GLY A 51 18.28 -12.74 -17.81
N SER A 52 17.08 -12.18 -17.91
CA SER A 52 16.81 -10.76 -17.66
C SER A 52 17.04 -10.45 -16.18
N SER A 53 18.24 -9.97 -15.87
CA SER A 53 18.60 -9.43 -14.57
C SER A 53 17.81 -8.14 -14.32
N GLY A 54 16.71 -8.22 -13.56
CA GLY A 54 15.92 -7.02 -13.22
C GLY A 54 14.52 -7.27 -12.65
N ILE A 55 14.01 -8.50 -12.76
CA ILE A 55 12.73 -8.89 -12.15
C ILE A 55 13.01 -9.26 -10.68
N PRO A 56 12.21 -8.83 -9.69
CA PRO A 56 12.27 -9.41 -8.35
C PRO A 56 12.13 -10.93 -8.49
N ASP A 57 13.04 -11.71 -7.90
CA ASP A 57 13.37 -13.10 -8.28
C ASP A 57 12.21 -14.13 -8.41
N ASP A 58 10.96 -13.76 -8.07
CA ASP A 58 9.77 -14.63 -8.03
C ASP A 58 8.54 -14.16 -8.83
N LEU A 59 8.59 -13.03 -9.56
CA LEU A 59 7.39 -12.48 -10.23
C LEU A 59 7.33 -12.77 -11.74
N PRO A 60 6.20 -13.26 -12.29
CA PRO A 60 6.01 -13.35 -13.74
C PRO A 60 6.12 -11.98 -14.42
N THR A 61 6.74 -11.92 -15.60
CA THR A 61 6.95 -10.68 -16.37
C THR A 61 5.66 -9.90 -16.61
N GLU A 62 4.55 -10.59 -16.87
CA GLU A 62 3.23 -9.97 -17.09
C GLU A 62 2.72 -9.22 -15.85
N VAL A 63 2.95 -9.77 -14.65
CA VAL A 63 2.57 -9.15 -13.38
C VAL A 63 3.48 -7.95 -13.10
N TRP A 64 4.78 -8.09 -13.39
CA TRP A 64 5.75 -7.00 -13.24
C TRP A 64 5.36 -5.76 -14.06
N GLU A 65 4.98 -5.93 -15.32
CA GLU A 65 4.57 -4.85 -16.21
C GLU A 65 3.31 -4.10 -15.72
N LYS A 66 2.44 -4.77 -14.96
CA LYS A 66 1.28 -4.14 -14.33
C LYS A 66 1.66 -3.30 -13.11
N ILE A 67 2.64 -3.74 -12.33
CA ILE A 67 2.96 -3.12 -11.02
C ILE A 67 4.12 -2.11 -11.06
N LYS A 68 5.05 -2.20 -12.02
CA LYS A 68 6.32 -1.44 -12.02
C LYS A 68 6.14 0.07 -11.97
N ASN A 69 5.05 0.58 -12.56
CA ASN A 69 4.71 2.00 -12.61
C ASN A 69 3.56 2.36 -11.65
N HIS A 70 3.09 1.43 -10.80
CA HIS A 70 1.95 1.64 -9.92
C HIS A 70 2.42 2.03 -8.49
N PRO A 71 2.19 3.27 -8.02
CA PRO A 71 2.72 3.76 -6.75
C PRO A 71 2.29 2.95 -5.51
N CYS A 72 1.09 2.36 -5.52
CA CYS A 72 0.63 1.52 -4.41
C CYS A 72 1.08 0.06 -4.47
N TYR A 73 1.52 -0.47 -5.61
CA TYR A 73 1.84 -1.89 -5.76
C TYR A 73 3.36 -2.15 -5.82
N SER A 74 4.15 -1.14 -6.18
CA SER A 74 5.61 -1.19 -6.14
C SER A 74 6.16 -0.17 -5.14
N GLU A 75 7.03 -0.63 -4.25
CA GLU A 75 7.77 0.24 -3.32
C GLU A 75 8.73 1.17 -4.06
N GLU A 76 9.26 0.78 -5.22
CA GLU A 76 10.11 1.68 -6.01
C GLU A 76 9.25 2.76 -6.69
N ALA A 77 8.10 2.37 -7.25
CA ALA A 77 7.25 3.24 -8.05
C ALA A 77 6.74 4.47 -7.30
N HIS A 78 6.50 4.36 -5.98
CA HIS A 78 5.91 5.46 -5.21
C HIS A 78 6.75 6.74 -5.18
N ARG A 79 8.05 6.62 -5.45
CA ARG A 79 9.02 7.73 -5.40
C ARG A 79 9.14 8.47 -6.73
N HIS A 80 8.64 7.88 -7.82
CA HIS A 80 8.86 8.36 -9.19
C HIS A 80 7.54 8.63 -9.92
N TYR A 81 6.50 7.85 -9.63
CA TYR A 81 5.22 7.91 -10.32
C TYR A 81 4.14 8.54 -9.44
N ALA A 82 3.35 9.41 -10.06
CA ALA A 82 2.22 10.06 -9.42
C ALA A 82 0.93 9.26 -9.61
N ARG A 83 0.00 9.47 -8.69
CA ARG A 83 -1.35 8.93 -8.74
C ARG A 83 -2.36 10.05 -8.54
N MET A 84 -3.58 9.79 -8.96
CA MET A 84 -4.70 10.67 -8.74
C MET A 84 -5.91 9.88 -8.26
N HIS A 85 -6.71 10.45 -7.36
CA HIS A 85 -8.04 9.94 -7.05
C HIS A 85 -9.13 10.95 -7.45
N VAL A 86 -10.30 10.44 -7.85
CA VAL A 86 -11.49 11.26 -8.13
C VAL A 86 -12.68 10.84 -7.27
N ALA A 87 -13.33 11.83 -6.67
CA ALA A 87 -14.40 11.66 -5.71
C ALA A 87 -15.79 11.62 -6.39
N VAL A 88 -16.05 10.56 -7.16
CA VAL A 88 -17.30 10.39 -7.95
C VAL A 88 -18.34 9.45 -7.32
N ALA A 89 -17.98 8.72 -6.26
CA ALA A 89 -18.80 7.66 -5.67
C ALA A 89 -19.23 8.02 -4.23
N PRO A 90 -20.18 8.94 -4.00
CA PRO A 90 -20.58 9.38 -2.66
C PRO A 90 -21.42 8.37 -1.84
N ALA A 91 -22.14 7.45 -2.48
CA ALA A 91 -22.97 6.45 -1.82
C ALA A 91 -22.13 5.28 -1.32
N CYS A 92 -22.60 4.62 -0.26
CA CYS A 92 -21.97 3.40 0.25
C CYS A 92 -23.05 2.47 0.81
N ASN A 93 -22.86 1.17 0.59
CA ASN A 93 -23.80 0.09 0.87
C ASN A 93 -23.51 -0.67 2.18
N ILE A 94 -22.48 -0.29 2.95
CA ILE A 94 -22.22 -0.83 4.31
C ILE A 94 -21.94 0.30 5.29
N GLN A 95 -22.12 0.10 6.59
CA GLN A 95 -21.59 1.01 7.61
C GLN A 95 -20.50 0.30 8.41
N CYS A 96 -19.34 0.96 8.57
CA CYS A 96 -18.27 0.52 9.44
C CYS A 96 -18.29 1.35 10.74
N ASN A 97 -17.99 0.73 11.89
CA ASN A 97 -17.91 1.44 13.17
C ASN A 97 -16.75 2.45 13.28
N TYR A 98 -15.75 2.33 12.40
CA TYR A 98 -14.64 3.28 12.29
C TYR A 98 -14.84 4.34 11.19
N CYS A 99 -16.05 4.43 10.60
CA CYS A 99 -16.35 5.38 9.52
C CYS A 99 -17.42 6.39 9.94
N ASN A 100 -17.31 7.62 9.43
CA ASN A 100 -18.32 8.66 9.56
C ASN A 100 -18.66 9.19 8.16
N ARG A 101 -19.94 9.09 7.76
CA ARG A 101 -20.44 9.41 6.42
C ARG A 101 -20.29 10.87 5.98
N LYS A 102 -19.98 11.77 6.92
CA LYS A 102 -19.66 13.16 6.63
C LYS A 102 -18.32 13.32 5.93
N TYR A 103 -17.45 12.33 6.05
CA TYR A 103 -16.09 12.30 5.52
C TYR A 103 -15.95 11.21 4.45
N ASP A 104 -14.83 11.28 3.73
CA ASP A 104 -14.40 10.27 2.77
C ASP A 104 -14.22 8.89 3.45
N CYS A 105 -14.35 7.85 2.64
CA CYS A 105 -14.29 6.47 3.07
C CYS A 105 -12.99 6.17 3.83
N SER A 106 -13.14 5.81 5.11
CA SER A 106 -12.00 5.52 6.00
C SER A 106 -11.20 4.27 5.62
N ASN A 107 -11.67 3.51 4.62
CA ASN A 107 -11.00 2.33 4.09
C ASN A 107 -9.82 2.66 3.16
N GLU A 108 -9.88 3.79 2.44
CA GLU A 108 -8.81 4.22 1.54
C GLU A 108 -8.23 5.58 1.93
N SER A 109 -8.99 6.37 2.70
CA SER A 109 -8.62 7.70 3.17
C SER A 109 -8.52 7.78 4.68
N ARG A 110 -7.66 8.69 5.15
CA ARG A 110 -7.62 9.06 6.57
C ARG A 110 -8.99 9.63 7.00
N PRO A 111 -9.49 9.32 8.22
CA PRO A 111 -10.72 9.90 8.73
C PRO A 111 -10.68 11.44 8.80
N GLY A 112 -11.86 12.07 8.73
CA GLY A 112 -11.98 13.54 8.82
C GLY A 112 -11.74 14.30 7.52
N VAL A 113 -11.42 13.61 6.42
CA VAL A 113 -11.23 14.24 5.11
C VAL A 113 -12.57 14.43 4.41
N VAL A 114 -12.78 15.59 3.81
CA VAL A 114 -13.91 15.84 2.91
C VAL A 114 -13.35 16.17 1.54
N SER A 115 -13.73 15.38 0.54
CA SER A 115 -13.46 15.68 -0.88
C SER A 115 -14.63 16.42 -1.53
N GLU A 116 -14.31 17.31 -2.47
CA GLU A 116 -15.28 17.91 -3.37
C GLU A 116 -15.88 16.82 -4.28
N LYS A 117 -17.21 16.66 -4.24
CA LYS A 117 -17.91 15.62 -5.02
C LYS A 117 -17.97 16.02 -6.48
N LEU A 118 -17.57 15.11 -7.35
CA LEU A 118 -17.48 15.35 -8.79
C LEU A 118 -18.56 14.58 -9.54
N THR A 119 -19.10 15.16 -10.61
CA THR A 119 -19.77 14.37 -11.65
C THR A 119 -18.73 13.61 -12.49
N PRO A 120 -19.13 12.54 -13.21
CA PRO A 120 -18.24 11.84 -14.12
C PRO A 120 -17.53 12.76 -15.12
N GLU A 121 -18.23 13.74 -15.68
CA GLU A 121 -17.70 14.69 -16.67
C GLU A 121 -16.68 15.66 -16.03
N GLN A 122 -16.98 16.16 -14.83
CA GLN A 122 -16.05 16.99 -14.07
C GLN A 122 -14.78 16.23 -13.68
N ALA A 123 -14.93 14.97 -13.27
CA ALA A 123 -13.80 14.11 -12.95
C ALA A 123 -12.90 13.89 -14.17
N VAL A 124 -13.48 13.59 -15.33
CA VAL A 124 -12.73 13.45 -16.59
C VAL A 124 -11.98 14.75 -16.93
N LYS A 125 -12.65 15.91 -16.89
CA LYS A 125 -12.02 17.21 -17.16
C LYS A 125 -10.84 17.45 -16.23
N LYS A 126 -11.01 17.19 -14.93
CA LYS A 126 -9.96 17.32 -13.92
C LYS A 126 -8.78 16.39 -14.20
N VAL A 127 -9.03 15.13 -14.55
CA VAL A 127 -7.96 14.17 -14.85
C VAL A 127 -7.13 14.61 -16.05
N VAL A 128 -7.78 15.03 -17.15
CA VAL A 128 -7.05 15.50 -18.34
C VAL A 128 -6.19 16.72 -17.98
N ALA A 129 -6.72 17.67 -17.19
CA ALA A 129 -5.97 18.85 -16.74
C ALA A 129 -4.73 18.49 -15.91
N VAL A 130 -4.90 17.61 -14.93
CA VAL A 130 -3.81 17.13 -14.08
C VAL A 130 -2.77 16.38 -14.92
N ALA A 131 -3.22 15.50 -15.81
CA ALA A 131 -2.34 14.68 -16.62
C ALA A 131 -1.53 15.51 -17.63
N GLY A 132 -2.08 16.61 -18.17
CA GLY A 132 -1.31 17.57 -18.98
C GLY A 132 -0.20 18.27 -18.19
N ARG A 133 -0.37 18.48 -16.88
CA ARG A 133 0.60 19.20 -16.03
C ARG A 133 1.55 18.32 -15.24
N ILE A 134 1.17 17.06 -15.01
CA ILE A 134 1.94 16.06 -14.24
C ILE A 134 2.23 14.85 -15.15
N PRO A 135 3.33 14.89 -15.92
CA PRO A 135 3.73 13.78 -16.78
C PRO A 135 4.03 12.47 -16.00
N GLN A 136 4.36 12.56 -14.72
CA GLN A 136 4.56 11.41 -13.83
C GLN A 136 3.27 10.63 -13.52
N LEU A 137 2.09 11.18 -13.82
CA LEU A 137 0.81 10.56 -13.48
C LEU A 137 0.60 9.28 -14.28
N THR A 138 0.62 8.12 -13.63
CA THR A 138 0.46 6.80 -14.26
C THR A 138 -0.77 6.05 -13.80
N VAL A 139 -1.32 6.40 -12.63
CA VAL A 139 -2.43 5.69 -12.02
C VAL A 139 -3.54 6.65 -11.65
N LEU A 140 -4.76 6.29 -12.01
CA LEU A 140 -5.97 6.96 -11.57
C LEU A 140 -6.89 5.98 -10.84
N GLY A 141 -7.31 6.38 -9.63
CA GLY A 141 -8.20 5.59 -8.79
C GLY A 141 -9.55 6.24 -8.51
N ILE A 142 -10.59 5.42 -8.35
CA ILE A 142 -11.82 5.83 -7.69
C ILE A 142 -11.85 5.16 -6.31
N ALA A 143 -11.87 5.98 -5.25
CA ALA A 143 -11.67 5.52 -3.87
C ALA A 143 -12.73 6.04 -2.87
N GLY A 144 -13.73 6.80 -3.33
CA GLY A 144 -14.75 7.36 -2.45
C GLY A 144 -15.50 8.56 -3.08
N PRO A 145 -16.19 9.38 -2.26
CA PRO A 145 -16.20 9.40 -0.79
C PRO A 145 -16.87 8.21 -0.08
N GLY A 146 -17.66 7.41 -0.79
CA GLY A 146 -18.33 6.20 -0.31
C GLY A 146 -17.66 4.92 -0.82
N ASP A 147 -18.44 4.02 -1.44
CA ASP A 147 -17.95 2.80 -2.07
C ASP A 147 -18.14 2.88 -3.59
N SER A 148 -17.07 2.65 -4.35
CA SER A 148 -17.08 2.78 -5.82
C SER A 148 -18.10 1.90 -6.49
N LEU A 149 -18.36 0.70 -5.94
CA LEU A 149 -19.30 -0.25 -6.53
C LEU A 149 -20.74 -0.07 -6.02
N ALA A 150 -20.94 0.65 -4.91
CA ALA A 150 -22.26 1.11 -4.51
C ALA A 150 -22.82 2.18 -5.47
N ASP A 151 -21.94 2.97 -6.10
CA ASP A 151 -22.25 3.95 -7.16
C ASP A 151 -21.74 3.47 -8.53
N ALA A 152 -21.94 2.19 -8.86
CA ALA A 152 -21.41 1.53 -10.05
C ALA A 152 -21.57 2.36 -11.34
N LYS A 153 -22.78 2.89 -11.60
CA LYS A 153 -23.06 3.70 -12.80
C LYS A 153 -22.09 4.89 -12.95
N LYS A 154 -21.91 5.70 -11.89
CA LYS A 154 -21.03 6.88 -11.95
C LYS A 154 -19.56 6.47 -12.09
N THR A 155 -19.16 5.42 -11.38
CA THR A 155 -17.82 4.86 -11.42
C THR A 155 -17.45 4.39 -12.82
N PHE A 156 -18.28 3.55 -13.45
CA PHE A 156 -18.02 3.01 -14.77
C PHE A 156 -18.22 4.02 -15.90
N ASP A 157 -19.18 4.95 -15.80
CA ASP A 157 -19.31 6.08 -16.73
C ASP A 157 -18.02 6.92 -16.75
N THR A 158 -17.43 7.17 -15.57
CA THR A 158 -16.16 7.89 -15.43
C THR A 158 -15.03 7.11 -16.11
N PHE A 159 -14.87 5.82 -15.80
CA PHE A 159 -13.82 4.99 -16.41
C PHE A 159 -13.95 4.86 -17.92
N ARG A 160 -15.17 4.72 -18.45
CA ARG A 160 -15.43 4.68 -19.89
C ARG A 160 -14.88 5.92 -20.58
N MET A 161 -15.23 7.11 -20.09
CA MET A 161 -14.78 8.38 -20.68
C MET A 161 -13.26 8.60 -20.55
N LEU A 162 -12.66 8.10 -19.47
CA LEU A 162 -11.21 8.21 -19.27
C LEU A 162 -10.41 7.33 -20.21
N ARG A 163 -10.89 6.13 -20.53
CA ARG A 163 -10.23 5.25 -21.51
C ARG A 163 -10.12 5.91 -22.89
N GLU A 164 -11.13 6.68 -23.27
CA GLU A 164 -11.18 7.39 -24.54
C GLU A 164 -10.19 8.58 -24.57
N ARG A 165 -9.97 9.26 -23.43
CA ARG A 165 -9.19 10.51 -23.36
C ARG A 165 -7.77 10.37 -22.81
N THR A 166 -7.51 9.39 -21.96
CA THR A 166 -6.22 9.20 -21.27
C THR A 166 -5.79 7.73 -21.27
N PRO A 167 -5.49 7.15 -22.46
CA PRO A 167 -5.27 5.70 -22.61
C PRO A 167 -3.96 5.17 -21.99
N ASP A 168 -2.97 6.01 -21.71
CA ASP A 168 -1.72 5.62 -21.02
C ASP A 168 -1.85 5.56 -19.49
N ILE A 169 -2.96 6.03 -18.92
CA ILE A 169 -3.19 6.02 -17.48
C ILE A 169 -3.87 4.71 -17.08
N ARG A 170 -3.25 3.98 -16.15
CA ARG A 170 -3.82 2.77 -15.57
C ARG A 170 -4.94 3.12 -14.61
N LEU A 171 -6.04 2.39 -14.70
CA LEU A 171 -7.22 2.58 -13.85
C LEU A 171 -7.18 1.63 -12.65
N CYS A 172 -7.60 2.12 -11.49
CA CYS A 172 -7.79 1.31 -10.28
C CYS A 172 -9.07 1.68 -9.54
N LEU A 173 -9.57 0.76 -8.72
CA LEU A 173 -10.76 1.01 -7.89
C LEU A 173 -10.55 0.48 -6.48
N SER A 174 -11.18 1.12 -5.50
CA SER A 174 -11.28 0.60 -4.13
C SER A 174 -12.74 0.28 -3.80
N THR A 175 -12.96 -0.86 -3.14
CA THR A 175 -14.30 -1.28 -2.72
C THR A 175 -14.28 -2.01 -1.38
N ASN A 176 -15.40 -1.98 -0.68
CA ASN A 176 -15.68 -2.85 0.45
C ASN A 176 -16.01 -4.29 0.02
N GLY A 177 -16.27 -4.55 -1.27
CA GLY A 177 -16.46 -5.90 -1.81
C GLY A 177 -17.89 -6.44 -1.75
N LEU A 178 -18.87 -5.73 -1.18
CA LEU A 178 -20.25 -6.23 -1.08
C LEU A 178 -20.89 -6.43 -2.48
N ALA A 179 -20.77 -5.44 -3.36
CA ALA A 179 -21.32 -5.50 -4.72
C ALA A 179 -20.37 -6.16 -5.74
N LEU A 180 -19.16 -6.50 -5.31
CA LEU A 180 -18.08 -6.92 -6.21
C LEU A 180 -18.42 -8.13 -7.08
N PRO A 181 -19.00 -9.24 -6.57
CA PRO A 181 -19.28 -10.41 -7.40
C PRO A 181 -20.21 -10.14 -8.59
N ASP A 182 -21.06 -9.11 -8.51
CA ASP A 182 -22.02 -8.80 -9.58
C ASP A 182 -21.41 -7.90 -10.66
N LEU A 183 -20.24 -7.30 -10.42
CA LEU A 183 -19.64 -6.25 -11.25
C LEU A 183 -18.24 -6.61 -11.75
N VAL A 184 -17.75 -7.83 -11.48
CA VAL A 184 -16.40 -8.26 -11.91
C VAL A 184 -16.26 -8.22 -13.44
N ASP A 185 -17.31 -8.58 -14.18
CA ASP A 185 -17.25 -8.58 -15.64
C ASP A 185 -17.11 -7.15 -16.18
N GLU A 186 -17.87 -6.19 -15.63
CA GLU A 186 -17.77 -4.76 -15.99
C GLU A 186 -16.39 -4.18 -15.65
N ILE A 187 -15.79 -4.58 -14.50
CA ILE A 187 -14.41 -4.21 -14.14
C ILE A 187 -13.42 -4.66 -15.23
N CYS A 188 -13.58 -5.87 -15.76
CA CYS A 188 -12.71 -6.42 -16.78
C CYS A 188 -12.95 -5.77 -18.15
N GLU A 189 -14.21 -5.49 -18.51
CA GLU A 189 -14.56 -4.77 -19.73
C GLU A 189 -13.90 -3.39 -19.80
N HIS A 190 -13.74 -2.73 -18.65
CA HIS A 190 -13.05 -1.44 -18.51
C HIS A 190 -11.53 -1.53 -18.38
N ASN A 191 -10.91 -2.70 -18.54
CA ASN A 191 -9.46 -2.92 -18.38
C ASN A 191 -8.92 -2.36 -17.04
N ILE A 192 -9.64 -2.56 -15.95
CA ILE A 192 -9.17 -2.14 -14.63
C ILE A 192 -8.20 -3.19 -14.10
N ASP A 193 -6.92 -2.85 -14.07
CA ASP A 193 -5.85 -3.80 -13.71
C ASP A 193 -5.73 -4.07 -12.21
N HIS A 194 -6.14 -3.11 -11.37
CA HIS A 194 -5.89 -3.13 -9.94
C HIS A 194 -7.16 -2.83 -9.14
N VAL A 195 -7.52 -3.75 -8.25
CA VAL A 195 -8.68 -3.61 -7.37
C VAL A 195 -8.24 -3.70 -5.91
N THR A 196 -8.57 -2.70 -5.12
CA THR A 196 -8.39 -2.76 -3.66
C THR A 196 -9.70 -3.21 -3.01
N ILE A 197 -9.65 -4.27 -2.20
CA ILE A 197 -10.80 -4.76 -1.44
C ILE A 197 -10.51 -4.59 0.05
N THR A 198 -11.44 -4.00 0.80
CA THR A 198 -11.30 -3.91 2.26
C THR A 198 -11.94 -5.11 2.94
N ILE A 199 -11.12 -5.95 3.58
CA ILE A 199 -11.55 -7.19 4.24
C ILE A 199 -11.00 -7.18 5.66
N ASN A 200 -11.84 -6.91 6.66
CA ASN A 200 -11.40 -6.85 8.06
C ASN A 200 -11.60 -8.15 8.84
N MET A 201 -12.29 -9.13 8.25
CA MET A 201 -12.69 -10.35 8.94
C MET A 201 -13.01 -11.50 7.97
N VAL A 202 -12.77 -12.72 8.44
CA VAL A 202 -13.32 -13.97 7.87
C VAL A 202 -14.31 -14.70 8.79
N ASP A 203 -14.40 -14.30 10.06
CA ASP A 203 -15.38 -14.83 11.02
C ASP A 203 -16.52 -13.80 11.17
N PRO A 204 -17.76 -14.15 10.81
CA PRO A 204 -18.91 -13.29 10.96
C PRO A 204 -19.16 -12.77 12.40
N VAL A 205 -18.73 -13.48 13.44
CA VAL A 205 -18.84 -13.03 14.84
C VAL A 205 -17.98 -11.80 15.09
N ILE A 206 -16.79 -11.76 14.50
CA ILE A 206 -15.91 -10.58 14.54
C ILE A 206 -16.51 -9.47 13.66
N GLY A 207 -17.02 -9.83 12.47
CA GLY A 207 -17.64 -8.90 11.55
C GLY A 207 -18.83 -8.13 12.14
N GLU A 208 -19.66 -8.78 12.97
CA GLU A 208 -20.78 -8.13 13.67
C GLU A 208 -20.32 -6.97 14.58
N LYS A 209 -19.13 -7.07 15.17
CA LYS A 209 -18.55 -5.99 16.01
C LYS A 209 -18.02 -4.81 15.17
N ILE A 210 -17.72 -5.04 13.90
CA ILE A 210 -17.11 -4.05 12.99
C ILE A 210 -18.17 -3.34 12.16
N TYR A 211 -19.18 -4.09 11.68
CA TYR A 211 -20.17 -3.62 10.72
C TYR A 211 -21.58 -3.64 11.32
N PRO A 212 -22.12 -2.48 11.77
CA PRO A 212 -23.48 -2.42 12.32
C PRO A 212 -24.56 -2.82 11.32
N TRP A 213 -24.38 -2.53 10.03
CA TRP A 213 -25.32 -2.91 8.99
C TRP A 213 -24.70 -2.98 7.59
N ILE A 214 -25.34 -3.78 6.72
CA ILE A 214 -25.15 -3.75 5.27
C ILE A 214 -26.50 -3.49 4.58
N PHE A 215 -26.47 -2.95 3.37
CA PHE A 215 -27.63 -2.78 2.51
C PHE A 215 -27.51 -3.71 1.31
N TRP A 216 -28.27 -4.80 1.31
CA TRP A 216 -28.20 -5.85 0.31
C TRP A 216 -29.59 -6.42 0.03
N GLY A 217 -29.90 -6.74 -1.23
CA GLY A 217 -31.23 -7.22 -1.63
C GLY A 217 -32.35 -6.24 -1.32
N HIS A 218 -32.10 -4.94 -1.52
CA HIS A 218 -33.02 -3.83 -1.19
C HIS A 218 -33.44 -3.76 0.29
N ARG A 219 -32.66 -4.36 1.20
CA ARG A 219 -32.95 -4.38 2.64
C ARG A 219 -31.72 -4.06 3.46
N ARG A 220 -31.92 -3.44 4.62
CA ARG A 220 -30.86 -3.27 5.63
C ARG A 220 -30.80 -4.53 6.50
N LEU A 221 -29.64 -5.16 6.52
CA LEU A 221 -29.36 -6.34 7.33
C LEU A 221 -28.40 -5.95 8.45
N THR A 222 -28.55 -6.57 9.62
CA THR A 222 -27.73 -6.31 10.82
C THR A 222 -27.24 -7.61 11.45
N GLY A 223 -26.31 -7.49 12.40
CA GLY A 223 -25.81 -8.60 13.20
C GLY A 223 -24.95 -9.59 12.43
N LYS A 224 -24.76 -10.79 12.99
CA LYS A 224 -23.95 -11.86 12.40
C LYS A 224 -24.32 -12.22 10.96
N GLU A 225 -25.61 -12.16 10.61
CA GLU A 225 -26.08 -12.48 9.25
C GLU A 225 -25.59 -11.45 8.22
N ALA A 226 -25.61 -10.17 8.55
CA ALA A 226 -25.03 -9.12 7.71
C ALA A 226 -23.54 -9.33 7.48
N ALA A 227 -22.80 -9.66 8.54
CA ALA A 227 -21.38 -9.97 8.45
C ALA A 227 -21.13 -11.19 7.54
N ARG A 228 -21.89 -12.29 7.73
CA ARG A 228 -21.78 -13.50 6.91
C ARG A 228 -21.93 -13.20 5.42
N ILE A 229 -22.97 -12.47 5.04
CA ILE A 229 -23.22 -12.09 3.63
C ILE A 229 -22.06 -11.23 3.10
N LEU A 230 -21.60 -10.24 3.86
CA LEU A 230 -20.48 -9.40 3.45
C LEU A 230 -19.22 -10.24 3.19
N HIS A 231 -18.88 -11.14 4.11
CA HIS A 231 -17.73 -12.04 3.98
C HIS A 231 -17.82 -12.92 2.73
N GLU A 232 -18.95 -13.62 2.54
CA GLU A 232 -19.15 -14.51 1.39
C GLU A 232 -19.02 -13.77 0.06
N ARG A 233 -19.56 -12.54 -0.03
CA ARG A 233 -19.46 -11.71 -1.23
C ARG A 233 -18.05 -11.20 -1.47
N GLN A 234 -17.34 -10.76 -0.42
CA GLN A 234 -15.94 -10.36 -0.51
C GLN A 234 -15.04 -11.51 -1.01
N MET A 235 -15.17 -12.70 -0.41
CA MET A 235 -14.37 -13.87 -0.78
C MET A 235 -14.64 -14.29 -2.23
N ARG A 236 -15.92 -14.38 -2.61
CA ARG A 236 -16.31 -14.71 -3.98
C ARG A 236 -15.78 -13.69 -4.99
N GLY A 237 -15.88 -12.40 -4.67
CA GLY A 237 -15.37 -11.33 -5.53
C GLY A 237 -13.85 -11.40 -5.71
N LEU A 238 -13.11 -11.70 -4.64
CA LEU A 238 -11.65 -11.90 -4.70
C LEU A 238 -11.27 -13.09 -5.59
N GLU A 239 -11.93 -14.23 -5.43
CA GLU A 239 -11.70 -15.42 -6.26
C GLU A 239 -12.00 -15.12 -7.74
N MET A 240 -13.10 -14.42 -8.01
CA MET A 240 -13.51 -14.03 -9.36
C MET A 240 -12.54 -13.06 -10.04
N LEU A 241 -11.96 -12.10 -9.31
CA LEU A 241 -10.94 -11.18 -9.83
C LEU A 241 -9.62 -11.91 -10.12
N THR A 242 -9.21 -12.78 -9.18
CA THR A 242 -8.01 -13.61 -9.33
C THR A 242 -8.11 -14.50 -10.57
N ALA A 243 -9.26 -15.16 -10.76
CA ALA A 243 -9.50 -16.02 -11.93
C ALA A 243 -9.43 -15.25 -13.27
N ARG A 244 -9.63 -13.93 -13.26
CA ARG A 244 -9.54 -13.06 -14.45
C ARG A 244 -8.20 -12.32 -14.55
N GLY A 245 -7.22 -12.62 -13.69
CA GLY A 245 -5.89 -12.01 -13.73
C GLY A 245 -5.85 -10.53 -13.33
N VAL A 246 -6.85 -10.06 -12.59
CA VAL A 246 -6.88 -8.72 -12.00
C VAL A 246 -6.10 -8.74 -10.69
N LEU A 247 -5.14 -7.82 -10.53
CA LEU A 247 -4.31 -7.76 -9.33
C LEU A 247 -5.10 -7.16 -8.16
N THR A 248 -5.10 -7.85 -7.03
CA THR A 248 -5.88 -7.45 -5.87
C THR A 248 -5.02 -7.05 -4.68
N LYS A 249 -5.33 -5.89 -4.09
CA LYS A 249 -4.75 -5.40 -2.84
C LYS A 249 -5.82 -5.50 -1.76
N ILE A 250 -5.51 -6.17 -0.66
CA ILE A 250 -6.42 -6.24 0.47
C ILE A 250 -6.04 -5.16 1.48
N ASN A 251 -7.00 -4.32 1.86
CA ASN A 251 -6.86 -3.44 3.00
C ASN A 251 -7.52 -4.09 4.22
N SER A 252 -6.84 -4.06 5.36
CA SER A 252 -7.42 -4.48 6.63
C SER A 252 -7.07 -3.49 7.72
N VAL A 253 -8.07 -3.06 8.48
CA VAL A 253 -7.92 -2.17 9.63
C VAL A 253 -7.68 -3.01 10.87
N LEU A 254 -6.53 -2.82 11.53
CA LEU A 254 -6.17 -3.43 12.79
C LEU A 254 -6.89 -2.72 13.94
N ILE A 255 -7.81 -3.45 14.58
CA ILE A 255 -8.66 -2.99 15.69
C ILE A 255 -8.33 -3.81 16.93
N PRO A 256 -7.58 -3.25 17.90
CA PRO A 256 -7.18 -3.96 19.11
C PRO A 256 -8.37 -4.52 19.90
N GLY A 257 -8.26 -5.79 20.32
CA GLY A 257 -9.30 -6.52 21.05
C GLY A 257 -10.51 -6.96 20.21
N ILE A 258 -10.51 -6.70 18.90
CA ILE A 258 -11.59 -7.12 17.99
C ILE A 258 -11.08 -8.09 16.92
N ASN A 259 -10.05 -7.70 16.16
CA ASN A 259 -9.53 -8.51 15.05
C ASN A 259 -8.00 -8.60 15.02
N ASP A 260 -7.30 -8.13 16.04
CA ASP A 260 -5.84 -8.14 16.17
C ASP A 260 -5.22 -9.52 16.00
N GLU A 261 -5.71 -10.53 16.72
CA GLU A 261 -5.28 -11.91 16.54
C GLU A 261 -5.85 -12.53 15.25
N HIS A 262 -7.04 -12.08 14.85
CA HIS A 262 -7.78 -12.60 13.69
C HIS A 262 -7.16 -12.24 12.34
N LEU A 263 -6.42 -11.14 12.27
CA LEU A 263 -5.81 -10.69 11.01
C LEU A 263 -4.80 -11.68 10.43
N ILE A 264 -4.24 -12.56 11.25
CA ILE A 264 -3.38 -13.67 10.80
C ILE A 264 -4.21 -14.66 9.96
N GLU A 265 -5.42 -14.99 10.41
CA GLU A 265 -6.35 -15.85 9.66
C GLU A 265 -6.87 -15.15 8.41
N VAL A 266 -7.23 -13.87 8.51
CA VAL A 266 -7.63 -13.05 7.34
C VAL A 266 -6.52 -13.08 6.29
N ASN A 267 -5.27 -12.84 6.68
CA ASN A 267 -4.11 -12.89 5.78
C ASN A 267 -3.97 -14.26 5.09
N ARG A 268 -4.13 -15.34 5.84
CA ARG A 268 -4.07 -16.71 5.30
C ARG A 268 -5.17 -16.96 4.26
N GLU A 269 -6.39 -16.56 4.56
CA GLU A 269 -7.56 -16.81 3.72
C GLU A 269 -7.58 -15.96 2.45
N VAL A 270 -7.17 -14.70 2.52
CA VAL A 270 -7.06 -13.86 1.31
C VAL A 270 -5.90 -14.29 0.42
N LYS A 271 -4.77 -14.72 1.02
CA LYS A 271 -3.65 -15.32 0.29
C LYS A 271 -4.09 -16.56 -0.48
N ARG A 272 -4.78 -17.47 0.21
CA ARG A 272 -5.28 -18.73 -0.39
C ARG A 272 -6.16 -18.49 -1.62
N ARG A 273 -6.79 -17.32 -1.70
CA ARG A 273 -7.69 -16.90 -2.79
C ARG A 273 -7.05 -16.03 -3.85
N GLY A 274 -5.74 -15.78 -3.77
CA GLY A 274 -4.98 -15.06 -4.79
C GLY A 274 -4.80 -13.56 -4.58
N ALA A 275 -4.97 -13.06 -3.35
CA ALA A 275 -4.58 -11.69 -3.02
C ALA A 275 -3.10 -11.44 -3.33
N PHE A 276 -2.81 -10.38 -4.09
CA PHE A 276 -1.45 -10.03 -4.50
C PHE A 276 -0.71 -9.25 -3.41
N LEU A 277 -1.39 -8.28 -2.79
CA LEU A 277 -0.88 -7.49 -1.68
C LEU A 277 -1.84 -7.50 -0.51
N HIS A 278 -1.29 -7.40 0.69
CA HIS A 278 -2.07 -7.15 1.89
C HIS A 278 -1.49 -5.93 2.62
N ASN A 279 -2.35 -4.96 2.91
CA ASN A 279 -2.05 -3.69 3.55
C ASN A 279 -2.81 -3.63 4.88
N ILE A 280 -2.10 -3.93 5.97
CA ILE A 280 -2.63 -3.84 7.34
C ILE A 280 -2.39 -2.43 7.86
N MET A 281 -3.49 -1.70 8.08
CA MET A 281 -3.48 -0.31 8.50
C MET A 281 -3.94 -0.17 9.95
N PRO A 282 -3.41 0.80 10.72
CA PRO A 282 -3.87 1.03 12.08
C PRO A 282 -5.29 1.65 12.09
N LEU A 283 -6.10 1.28 13.09
CA LEU A 283 -7.31 2.04 13.41
C LEU A 283 -6.97 3.46 13.85
N ILE A 284 -7.61 4.44 13.23
CA ILE A 284 -7.63 5.84 13.66
C ILE A 284 -8.98 6.10 14.33
N SER A 285 -8.98 6.27 15.65
CA SER A 285 -10.18 6.35 16.49
C SER A 285 -10.17 7.56 17.43
N GLN A 286 -9.54 8.65 17.00
CA GLN A 286 -9.60 9.91 17.72
C GLN A 286 -11.05 10.44 17.75
N PRO A 287 -11.59 10.87 18.92
CA PRO A 287 -13.00 11.30 19.05
C PRO A 287 -13.42 12.43 18.10
N GLU A 288 -12.48 13.27 17.69
CA GLU A 288 -12.65 14.42 16.80
C GLU A 288 -13.17 14.00 15.41
N HIS A 289 -12.92 12.76 15.00
CA HIS A 289 -13.43 12.21 13.75
C HIS A 289 -14.91 11.78 13.83
N GLY A 290 -15.50 11.75 15.04
CA GLY A 290 -16.91 11.43 15.26
C GLY A 290 -17.33 10.02 14.80
N THR A 291 -16.39 9.08 14.74
CA THR A 291 -16.68 7.68 14.41
C THR A 291 -17.27 6.97 15.62
N TYR A 292 -18.04 5.89 15.42
CA TYR A 292 -18.61 5.13 16.55
C TYR A 292 -17.52 4.65 17.52
N PHE A 293 -16.43 4.09 16.98
CA PHE A 293 -15.28 3.68 17.78
C PHE A 293 -14.59 4.84 18.50
N GLY A 294 -14.42 6.00 17.84
CA GLY A 294 -13.80 7.15 18.50
C GLY A 294 -14.65 7.71 19.62
N LEU A 295 -15.97 7.81 19.44
CA LEU A 295 -16.90 8.28 20.47
C LEU A 295 -17.04 7.31 21.65
N ARG A 296 -16.71 6.03 21.47
CA ARG A 296 -16.77 5.00 22.51
C ARG A 296 -15.41 4.70 23.17
N GLY A 297 -14.37 5.45 22.82
CA GLY A 297 -13.04 5.29 23.41
C GLY A 297 -12.30 4.02 22.99
N GLN A 298 -12.67 3.41 21.85
CA GLN A 298 -11.89 2.31 21.29
C GLN A 298 -10.50 2.84 20.91
N ARG A 299 -9.43 2.27 21.46
CA ARG A 299 -8.06 2.69 21.13
C ARG A 299 -7.62 2.17 19.76
N GLY A 300 -6.70 2.90 19.12
CA GLY A 300 -5.90 2.39 18.01
C GLY A 300 -4.75 1.47 18.49
N PRO A 301 -4.14 0.70 17.57
CA PRO A 301 -2.99 -0.13 17.89
C PRO A 301 -1.73 0.71 18.12
N THR A 302 -0.84 0.23 18.97
CA THR A 302 0.53 0.75 19.10
C THR A 302 1.38 0.35 17.90
N ALA A 303 2.50 1.06 17.68
CA ALA A 303 3.42 0.72 16.60
C ALA A 303 3.99 -0.71 16.74
N ARG A 304 4.23 -1.16 17.98
CA ARG A 304 4.69 -2.52 18.28
C ARG A 304 3.64 -3.57 17.95
N GLU A 305 2.38 -3.34 18.31
CA GLU A 305 1.27 -4.24 17.96
C GLU A 305 1.08 -4.33 16.45
N LEU A 306 1.13 -3.20 15.74
CA LEU A 306 1.05 -3.18 14.28
C LEU A 306 2.22 -3.95 13.66
N LYS A 307 3.46 -3.71 14.12
CA LYS A 307 4.65 -4.42 13.64
C LYS A 307 4.54 -5.92 13.90
N ALA A 308 4.11 -6.32 15.09
CA ALA A 308 3.96 -7.73 15.46
C ALA A 308 2.94 -8.46 14.56
N VAL A 309 1.79 -7.83 14.27
CA VAL A 309 0.79 -8.40 13.35
C VAL A 309 1.33 -8.46 11.92
N GLN A 310 2.02 -7.42 11.45
CA GLN A 310 2.67 -7.42 10.14
C GLN A 310 3.73 -8.53 10.06
N GLU A 311 4.60 -8.68 11.06
CA GLU A 311 5.61 -9.74 11.14
C GLU A 311 4.98 -11.13 11.15
N ALA A 312 3.93 -11.34 11.92
CA ALA A 312 3.18 -12.60 11.94
C ALA A 312 2.55 -12.94 10.56
N CYS A 313 2.28 -11.93 9.73
CA CYS A 313 1.73 -12.09 8.39
C CYS A 313 2.80 -12.30 7.29
N MET A 314 4.10 -12.11 7.58
CA MET A 314 5.19 -12.07 6.59
C MET A 314 5.57 -13.41 5.94
N GLY A 315 5.05 -14.56 6.36
CA GLY A 315 5.24 -15.85 5.67
C GLY A 315 4.31 -16.05 4.45
N GLY A 316 3.64 -14.98 4.04
CA GLY A 316 2.38 -15.01 3.31
C GLY A 316 2.41 -14.27 1.98
N THR A 317 1.64 -13.19 1.95
CA THR A 317 1.47 -12.26 0.84
C THR A 317 2.49 -11.14 0.98
N ASN A 318 2.86 -10.51 -0.13
CA ASN A 318 3.64 -9.28 -0.10
C ASN A 318 2.90 -8.23 0.76
N LEU A 319 3.48 -7.84 1.90
CA LEU A 319 2.90 -6.82 2.77
C LEU A 319 3.29 -5.43 2.27
N MET A 320 2.30 -4.56 2.10
CA MET A 320 2.53 -3.16 1.73
C MET A 320 2.96 -2.36 2.98
N ARG A 321 4.09 -1.65 2.88
CA ARG A 321 4.64 -0.82 3.99
C ARG A 321 4.64 0.68 3.71
N HIS A 322 4.47 1.08 2.46
CA HIS A 322 4.53 2.48 2.01
C HIS A 322 3.16 3.16 1.89
N CYS A 323 2.10 2.56 2.41
CA CYS A 323 0.77 3.14 2.36
C CYS A 323 0.69 4.39 3.25
N ARG A 324 0.12 5.48 2.71
CA ARG A 324 -0.10 6.75 3.42
C ARG A 324 -1.59 7.09 3.64
N GLN A 325 -2.51 6.13 3.47
CA GLN A 325 -3.98 6.34 3.57
C GLN A 325 -4.45 7.60 2.82
N CYS A 326 -4.30 7.55 1.50
CA CYS A 326 -4.48 8.68 0.58
C CYS A 326 -5.89 9.29 0.67
N ARG A 327 -6.03 10.59 0.46
CA ARG A 327 -7.35 11.21 0.31
C ARG A 327 -8.08 10.69 -0.96
N ALA A 328 -9.41 10.81 -1.01
CA ALA A 328 -10.19 10.44 -2.20
C ALA A 328 -10.05 11.45 -3.35
N ASP A 329 -9.41 12.59 -3.11
CA ASP A 329 -9.08 13.66 -4.05
C ASP A 329 -7.56 13.88 -4.22
N ALA A 330 -6.72 12.94 -3.78
CA ALA A 330 -5.27 13.09 -3.80
C ALA A 330 -4.73 13.26 -5.23
N VAL A 331 -3.75 14.16 -5.42
CA VAL A 331 -3.09 14.39 -6.72
C VAL A 331 -1.57 14.46 -6.52
N GLY A 332 -0.80 13.63 -7.21
CA GLY A 332 0.67 13.73 -7.22
C GLY A 332 1.40 12.50 -6.67
N LEU A 333 2.62 12.71 -6.20
CA LEU A 333 3.48 11.66 -5.64
C LEU A 333 3.06 11.30 -4.21
N LEU A 334 3.47 10.12 -3.74
CA LEU A 334 3.28 9.73 -2.34
C LEU A 334 4.09 10.64 -1.41
N GLY A 335 3.40 11.58 -0.77
CA GLY A 335 4.00 12.56 0.15
C GLY A 335 4.05 13.98 -0.38
N GLU A 336 3.85 14.17 -1.68
CA GLU A 336 3.78 15.48 -2.34
C GLU A 336 2.40 15.64 -3.00
N ASP A 337 1.42 16.01 -2.18
CA ASP A 337 0.04 16.23 -2.63
C ASP A 337 -0.11 17.64 -3.23
N ARG A 338 -0.48 17.70 -4.51
CA ARG A 338 -0.64 18.92 -5.32
C ARG A 338 -2.11 19.26 -5.59
N ARG A 339 -3.06 18.69 -4.83
CA ARG A 339 -4.51 18.88 -5.04
C ARG A 339 -4.96 20.34 -5.18
N GLU A 340 -4.34 21.25 -4.43
CA GLU A 340 -4.73 22.67 -4.35
C GLU A 340 -4.45 23.42 -5.66
N GLU A 341 -3.53 22.91 -6.49
CA GLU A 341 -3.28 23.43 -7.83
C GLU A 341 -4.44 23.12 -8.80
N PHE A 342 -5.29 22.14 -8.50
CA PHE A 342 -6.28 21.56 -9.41
C PHE A 342 -7.70 21.53 -8.82
N THR A 343 -8.14 22.64 -8.23
CA THR A 343 -9.55 22.83 -7.85
C THR A 343 -10.43 23.06 -9.09
N LEU A 344 -11.74 22.77 -9.01
CA LEU A 344 -12.65 22.93 -10.15
C LEU A 344 -12.62 24.35 -10.73
N ASP A 345 -12.67 25.35 -9.86
CA ASP A 345 -12.61 26.77 -10.27
C ASP A 345 -11.36 27.09 -11.09
N ARG A 346 -10.21 26.50 -10.74
CA ARG A 346 -8.96 26.71 -11.47
C ARG A 346 -8.96 26.00 -12.81
N ILE A 347 -9.50 24.78 -12.85
CA ILE A 347 -9.54 23.94 -14.06
C ILE A 347 -10.49 24.51 -15.10
N ASP A 348 -11.57 25.18 -14.70
CA ASP A 348 -12.52 25.77 -15.64
C ASP A 348 -11.91 26.86 -16.51
N HIS A 349 -10.84 27.50 -16.05
CA HIS A 349 -10.08 28.52 -16.77
C HIS A 349 -8.81 27.98 -17.44
N MET A 350 -8.52 26.69 -17.34
CA MET A 350 -7.35 26.08 -17.98
C MET A 350 -7.67 25.63 -19.40
N GLU A 351 -6.89 26.09 -20.37
CA GLU A 351 -6.80 25.40 -21.66
C GLU A 351 -5.98 24.12 -21.46
N VAL A 352 -6.63 22.98 -21.64
CA VAL A 352 -6.03 21.68 -21.39
C VAL A 352 -5.79 21.00 -22.73
N ASP A 353 -4.52 20.93 -23.13
CA ASP A 353 -4.07 20.05 -24.19
C ASP A 353 -3.45 18.78 -23.60
N TYR A 354 -3.79 17.63 -24.17
CA TYR A 354 -3.33 16.34 -23.71
C TYR A 354 -2.25 15.79 -24.64
N ASP A 355 -1.01 16.21 -24.40
CA ASP A 355 0.15 15.74 -25.17
C ASP A 355 0.57 14.33 -24.74
N LEU A 356 0.02 13.34 -25.43
CA LEU A 356 0.33 11.92 -25.20
C LEU A 356 1.78 11.58 -25.53
N ASP A 357 2.36 12.18 -26.58
CA ASP A 357 3.70 11.83 -27.05
C ASP A 357 4.79 12.41 -26.14
N GLY A 358 4.64 13.66 -25.71
CA GLY A 358 5.52 14.27 -24.71
C GLY A 358 5.48 13.54 -23.37
N ARG A 359 4.31 13.05 -22.96
CA ARG A 359 4.17 12.18 -21.77
C ARG A 359 4.92 10.86 -21.93
N ARG A 360 4.79 10.18 -23.07
CA ARG A 360 5.51 8.94 -23.36
C ARG A 360 7.03 9.13 -23.35
N GLU A 361 7.53 10.22 -23.93
CA GLU A 361 8.95 10.53 -23.91
C GLU A 361 9.46 10.82 -22.48
N PHE A 362 8.68 11.56 -21.70
CA PHE A 362 8.99 11.77 -20.29
C PHE A 362 9.04 10.45 -19.51
N GLN A 363 8.05 9.57 -19.69
CA GLN A 363 8.00 8.27 -19.01
C GLN A 363 9.19 7.38 -19.39
N ARG A 364 9.61 7.33 -20.66
CA ARG A 364 10.81 6.58 -21.06
C ARG A 364 12.09 7.07 -20.38
N ARG A 365 12.25 8.40 -20.26
CA ARG A 365 13.40 9.00 -19.56
C ARG A 365 13.38 8.65 -18.08
N LEU A 366 12.20 8.68 -17.46
CA LEU A 366 12.04 8.32 -16.06
C LEU A 366 12.31 6.82 -15.82
N GLU A 367 11.79 5.95 -16.68
CA GLU A 367 12.06 4.50 -16.62
C GLU A 367 13.56 4.20 -16.70
N ALA A 368 14.29 4.87 -17.60
CA ALA A 368 15.74 4.74 -17.68
C ALA A 368 16.45 5.21 -16.39
N GLU A 369 15.98 6.30 -15.75
CA GLU A 369 16.51 6.77 -14.45
C GLU A 369 16.28 5.73 -13.35
N VAL A 370 15.10 5.13 -13.32
CA VAL A 370 14.73 4.08 -12.35
C VAL A 370 15.55 2.81 -12.56
N ASP A 371 15.74 2.36 -13.81
CA ASP A 371 16.54 1.16 -14.09
C ASP A 371 18.02 1.35 -13.70
N MET A 372 18.58 2.55 -13.91
CA MET A 372 19.92 2.88 -13.41
C MET A 372 19.99 2.82 -11.87
N GLN A 373 18.97 3.31 -11.18
CA GLN A 373 18.88 3.22 -9.72
C GLN A 373 18.79 1.77 -9.24
N ARG A 374 17.99 0.94 -9.90
CA ARG A 374 17.87 -0.49 -9.58
C ARG A 374 19.20 -1.22 -9.75
N GLY A 375 19.93 -0.94 -10.84
CA GLY A 375 21.28 -1.48 -11.06
C GLY A 375 22.24 -1.07 -9.93
N ALA A 376 22.29 0.21 -9.57
CA ALA A 376 23.13 0.69 -8.48
C ALA A 376 22.78 0.08 -7.11
N LYS A 377 21.49 -0.18 -6.86
CA LYS A 377 21.02 -0.89 -5.66
C LYS A 377 21.53 -2.33 -5.62
N GLN A 378 21.44 -3.06 -6.74
CA GLN A 378 21.91 -4.44 -6.84
C GLN A 378 23.43 -4.53 -6.62
N GLU A 379 24.21 -3.63 -7.23
CA GLU A 379 25.65 -3.55 -7.01
C GLU A 379 26.00 -3.27 -5.54
N ALA A 380 25.30 -2.34 -4.91
CA ALA A 380 25.51 -2.01 -3.50
C ALA A 380 25.14 -3.19 -2.57
N LEU A 381 24.07 -3.91 -2.89
CA LEU A 381 23.66 -5.10 -2.14
C LEU A 381 24.72 -6.22 -2.27
N ALA A 382 25.19 -6.49 -3.48
CA ALA A 382 26.25 -7.47 -3.72
C ALA A 382 27.54 -7.11 -2.96
N PHE A 383 27.92 -5.83 -2.96
CA PHE A 383 29.07 -5.35 -2.18
C PHE A 383 28.89 -5.52 -0.67
N ALA A 384 27.70 -5.25 -0.14
CA ALA A 384 27.39 -5.42 1.28
C ALA A 384 27.36 -6.90 1.70
N GLN A 385 26.79 -7.77 0.86
CA GLN A 385 26.75 -9.22 1.08
C GLN A 385 28.15 -9.86 1.02
N ALA A 386 29.01 -9.43 0.11
CA ALA A 386 30.39 -9.91 0.02
C ALA A 386 31.24 -9.63 1.27
N ARG A 387 30.84 -8.64 2.09
CA ARG A 387 31.48 -8.28 3.36
C ARG A 387 30.74 -8.81 4.59
N ALA A 388 29.74 -9.69 4.41
CA ALA A 388 28.94 -10.18 5.52
C ALA A 388 29.76 -11.09 6.46
N VAL A 389 29.86 -10.69 7.72
CA VAL A 389 30.28 -11.54 8.86
C VAL A 389 29.04 -12.28 9.41
N GLU A 390 29.20 -13.37 10.17
CA GLU A 390 28.10 -14.05 10.84
C GLU A 390 27.33 -13.12 11.80
N GLY A 391 25.99 -13.14 11.74
CA GLY A 391 25.09 -12.46 12.69
C GLY A 391 23.82 -11.86 12.07
N ASP A 392 22.68 -12.01 12.75
CA ASP A 392 21.36 -11.44 12.37
C ASP A 392 21.18 -9.98 12.84
N MET A 393 22.23 -9.17 12.70
CA MET A 393 22.16 -7.76 13.14
C MET A 393 21.24 -6.96 12.22
N LYS A 394 20.28 -6.26 12.83
CA LYS A 394 19.38 -5.31 12.15
C LYS A 394 19.39 -3.97 12.86
N VAL A 395 19.39 -2.90 12.08
CA VAL A 395 19.41 -1.52 12.58
C VAL A 395 18.38 -0.67 11.84
N LEU A 396 17.91 0.39 12.50
CA LEU A 396 17.03 1.37 11.86
C LEU A 396 17.85 2.60 11.44
N ILE A 397 17.58 3.11 10.24
CA ILE A 397 18.21 4.32 9.71
C ILE A 397 17.11 5.28 9.27
N ALA A 398 17.19 6.53 9.75
CA ALA A 398 16.37 7.63 9.28
C ALA A 398 17.03 8.29 8.06
N VAL A 399 16.24 8.68 7.06
CA VAL A 399 16.75 9.26 5.82
C VAL A 399 15.97 10.52 5.47
N ALA A 400 16.70 11.62 5.29
CA ALA A 400 16.19 12.90 4.86
C ALA A 400 16.20 12.98 3.32
N THR A 401 15.02 13.03 2.71
CA THR A 401 14.86 13.07 1.25
C THR A 401 13.73 14.01 0.82
N LYS A 402 13.89 14.60 -0.36
CA LYS A 402 12.91 15.34 -1.15
C LYS A 402 12.39 14.49 -2.33
N GLY A 403 12.48 13.16 -2.21
CA GLY A 403 12.05 12.22 -3.25
C GLY A 403 13.16 11.71 -4.17
N ARG A 404 12.76 11.02 -5.24
CA ARG A 404 13.62 10.32 -6.23
C ARG A 404 14.57 9.27 -5.64
N GLY A 405 14.28 8.76 -4.44
CA GLY A 405 15.09 7.73 -3.80
C GLY A 405 16.54 8.15 -3.52
N ARG A 406 16.79 9.45 -3.27
CA ARG A 406 18.13 9.99 -2.97
C ARG A 406 18.20 10.67 -1.61
N VAL A 407 19.38 10.67 -1.00
CA VAL A 407 19.69 11.45 0.21
C VAL A 407 19.95 12.90 -0.18
N ASN A 408 18.92 13.72 -0.29
CA ASN A 408 19.00 15.07 -0.88
C ASN A 408 18.31 16.17 -0.06
N ALA A 409 17.84 15.88 1.17
CA ALA A 409 17.24 16.89 2.03
C ALA A 409 18.19 17.35 3.14
N HIS A 410 18.09 18.64 3.48
CA HIS A 410 18.80 19.26 4.59
C HIS A 410 18.02 19.00 5.89
N PHE A 411 18.69 18.54 6.95
CA PHE A 411 18.05 18.16 8.22
C PHE A 411 17.05 19.22 8.75
N GLY A 412 17.45 20.50 8.75
CA GLY A 412 16.61 21.62 9.22
C GLY A 412 15.36 21.94 8.39
N HIS A 413 15.23 21.42 7.17
CA HIS A 413 14.08 21.68 6.29
C HIS A 413 13.27 20.42 6.00
N VAL A 414 13.51 19.36 6.78
CA VAL A 414 12.82 18.09 6.63
C VAL A 414 11.53 18.13 7.43
N SER A 415 10.42 17.88 6.76
CA SER A 415 9.11 17.64 7.39
C SER A 415 8.84 16.15 7.63
N GLU A 416 9.64 15.26 7.05
CA GLU A 416 9.53 13.82 7.24
C GLU A 416 10.83 13.05 6.98
N PHE A 417 11.10 12.04 7.82
CA PHE A 417 12.15 11.06 7.59
C PHE A 417 11.57 9.77 7.02
N GLN A 418 12.28 9.14 6.09
CA GLN A 418 12.04 7.76 5.67
C GLN A 418 12.85 6.82 6.56
N ILE A 419 12.20 5.82 7.15
CA ILE A 419 12.84 4.86 8.05
C ILE A 419 13.08 3.56 7.30
N PHE A 420 14.33 3.09 7.34
CA PHE A 420 14.77 1.84 6.73
C PHE A 420 15.29 0.89 7.81
N GLU A 421 14.89 -0.37 7.74
CA GLU A 421 15.54 -1.47 8.46
C GLU A 421 16.64 -2.02 7.56
N VAL A 422 17.87 -2.01 8.05
CA VAL A 422 19.04 -2.46 7.31
C VAL A 422 19.65 -3.65 8.03
N GLY A 423 19.90 -4.71 7.26
CA GLY A 423 20.51 -5.95 7.74
C GLY A 423 21.26 -6.65 6.61
N ALA A 424 21.72 -7.88 6.87
CA ALA A 424 22.44 -8.68 5.88
C ALA A 424 21.62 -8.97 4.60
N ALA A 425 20.29 -9.05 4.73
CA ALA A 425 19.37 -9.28 3.62
C ALA A 425 19.17 -8.05 2.73
N GLY A 426 19.53 -6.84 3.19
CA GLY A 426 19.35 -5.61 2.44
C GLY A 426 18.87 -4.42 3.28
N ALA A 427 18.46 -3.35 2.60
CA ALA A 427 17.79 -2.21 3.18
C ALA A 427 16.31 -2.24 2.78
N PHE A 428 15.42 -2.33 3.76
CA PHE A 428 13.98 -2.45 3.59
C PHE A 428 13.28 -1.24 4.18
N PHE A 429 12.41 -0.60 3.41
CA PHE A 429 11.61 0.50 3.93
C PHE A 429 10.62 0.00 5.00
N VAL A 430 10.54 0.75 6.11
CA VAL A 430 9.67 0.44 7.26
C VAL A 430 8.50 1.41 7.33
N GLY A 431 8.73 2.70 7.07
CA GLY A 431 7.70 3.71 7.19
C GLY A 431 8.25 5.13 7.22
N HIS A 432 7.36 6.10 7.46
CA HIS A 432 7.72 7.52 7.58
C HIS A 432 7.63 7.98 9.04
N ARG A 433 8.43 8.99 9.40
CA ARG A 433 8.32 9.76 10.65
C ARG A 433 8.14 11.23 10.29
N ARG A 434 6.94 11.77 10.50
CA ARG A 434 6.67 13.19 10.32
C ARG A 434 7.23 13.97 11.50
N VAL A 435 7.81 15.12 11.20
CA VAL A 435 8.43 16.03 12.17
C VAL A 435 8.08 17.45 11.79
N ASP A 436 7.92 18.30 12.80
CA ASP A 436 7.73 19.72 12.57
C ASP A 436 9.07 20.38 12.20
N LEU A 437 9.00 21.42 11.38
CA LEU A 437 10.17 22.21 11.00
C LEU A 437 10.68 22.98 12.22
N TYR A 438 11.77 22.51 12.82
CA TYR A 438 12.40 23.21 13.94
C TYR A 438 13.19 24.46 13.50
N CYS A 439 13.55 24.55 12.21
CA CYS A 439 14.31 25.69 11.68
C CYS A 439 13.44 26.53 10.75
N GLN A 440 13.12 27.75 11.19
CA GLN A 440 12.46 28.76 10.37
C GLN A 440 13.37 29.99 10.26
N GLY A 441 13.89 30.26 9.06
CA GLY A 441 14.66 31.48 8.80
C GLY A 441 16.02 31.59 9.53
N GLY A 442 16.65 30.47 9.87
CA GLY A 442 18.00 30.46 10.48
C GLY A 442 18.02 30.51 12.01
N TYR A 443 16.87 30.68 12.66
CA TYR A 443 16.70 30.42 14.10
C TYR A 443 16.15 29.00 14.28
N GLY A 444 16.85 28.20 15.08
CA GLY A 444 16.40 26.86 15.47
C GLY A 444 15.65 26.94 16.79
N ASP A 445 14.47 26.34 16.84
CA ASP A 445 13.77 26.07 18.09
C ASP A 445 14.37 24.83 18.77
N ASP A 446 14.93 25.02 19.97
CA ASP A 446 15.54 23.95 20.76
C ASP A 446 14.49 22.90 21.18
N GLU A 447 13.24 23.30 21.41
CA GLU A 447 12.15 22.38 21.75
C GLU A 447 11.76 21.52 20.54
N GLY A 448 11.58 22.14 19.37
CA GLY A 448 11.36 21.44 18.09
C GLY A 448 12.50 20.48 17.73
N LEU A 449 13.77 20.85 17.98
CA LEU A 449 14.91 19.97 17.74
C LEU A 449 14.89 18.73 18.66
N LEU A 450 14.48 18.90 19.92
CA LEU A 450 14.34 17.80 20.86
C LEU A 450 13.21 16.85 20.43
N GLN A 451 12.07 17.38 19.99
CA GLN A 451 10.96 16.58 19.47
C GLN A 451 11.36 15.78 18.22
N LEU A 452 12.06 16.42 17.29
CA LEU A 452 12.58 15.78 16.09
C LEU A 452 13.56 14.65 16.47
N THR A 453 14.48 14.90 17.39
CA THR A 453 15.43 13.90 17.89
C THR A 453 14.72 12.70 18.54
N ARG A 454 13.65 12.94 19.32
CA ARG A 454 12.81 11.88 19.90
C ARG A 454 12.07 11.07 18.83
N ALA A 455 11.67 11.69 17.72
CA ALA A 455 10.95 11.01 16.65
C ALA A 455 11.82 9.96 15.90
N ILE A 456 13.14 10.08 15.98
CA ILE A 456 14.12 9.18 15.35
C ILE A 456 15.10 8.54 16.35
N SER A 457 14.80 8.58 17.65
CA SER A 457 15.69 8.06 18.69
C SER A 457 15.85 6.54 18.65
N ASP A 458 14.92 5.85 18.01
CA ASP A 458 14.96 4.41 17.70
C ASP A 458 15.97 4.08 16.58
N CYS A 459 16.39 5.07 15.80
CA CYS A 459 17.32 4.91 14.69
C CYS A 459 18.78 4.97 15.15
N HIS A 460 19.66 4.18 14.53
CA HIS A 460 21.10 4.17 14.76
C HIS A 460 21.80 5.31 14.04
N ALA A 461 21.26 5.75 12.89
CA ALA A 461 21.79 6.86 12.12
C ALA A 461 20.69 7.67 11.44
N VAL A 462 21.05 8.89 11.04
CA VAL A 462 20.26 9.73 10.15
C VAL A 462 21.11 10.17 8.95
N LEU A 463 20.70 9.76 7.75
CA LEU A 463 21.33 10.12 6.48
C LEU A 463 20.72 11.43 5.95
N VAL A 464 21.57 12.42 5.69
CA VAL A 464 21.14 13.77 5.30
C VAL A 464 22.04 14.33 4.20
N ALA A 465 21.54 15.28 3.41
CA ALA A 465 22.41 15.99 2.46
C ALA A 465 23.33 16.99 3.16
N LYS A 466 22.86 17.56 4.27
CA LYS A 466 23.60 18.53 5.09
C LYS A 466 22.95 18.67 6.46
N ILE A 467 23.76 18.92 7.49
CA ILE A 467 23.33 19.15 8.87
C ILE A 467 24.19 20.20 9.57
N GLY A 468 23.55 21.03 10.41
CA GLY A 468 24.24 22.04 11.22
C GLY A 468 24.94 21.47 12.45
N ALA A 469 25.86 22.25 13.04
CA ALA A 469 26.66 21.81 14.18
C ALA A 469 25.84 21.54 15.46
N CYS A 470 24.80 22.35 15.74
CA CYS A 470 23.94 22.16 16.92
C CYS A 470 23.14 20.83 16.83
N PRO A 471 22.35 20.57 15.77
CA PRO A 471 21.67 19.28 15.59
C PRO A 471 22.60 18.08 15.59
N ARG A 472 23.80 18.21 14.99
CA ARG A 472 24.81 17.14 15.00
C ARG A 472 25.20 16.73 16.43
N LYS A 473 25.38 17.70 17.33
CA LYS A 473 25.72 17.43 18.74
C LYS A 473 24.55 16.76 19.48
N GLU A 474 23.33 17.26 19.30
CA GLU A 474 22.14 16.72 19.96
C GLU A 474 21.82 15.27 19.53
N LEU A 475 21.87 14.99 18.22
CA LEU A 475 21.71 13.63 17.71
C LEU A 475 22.77 12.68 18.27
N SER A 476 24.04 13.11 18.29
CA SER A 476 25.14 12.32 18.84
C SER A 476 24.94 12.03 20.33
N ARG A 477 24.40 12.99 21.10
CA ARG A 477 24.02 12.79 22.52
C ARG A 477 22.86 11.81 22.69
N ALA A 478 21.89 11.82 21.78
CA ALA A 478 20.84 10.80 21.69
C ALA A 478 21.34 9.47 21.09
N GLY A 479 22.64 9.39 20.78
CA GLY A 479 23.30 8.25 20.14
C GLY A 479 23.02 8.13 18.64
N VAL A 480 22.12 8.90 18.05
CA VAL A 480 21.80 8.82 16.62
C VAL A 480 22.98 9.39 15.82
N GLU A 481 23.61 8.60 14.95
CA GLU A 481 24.75 9.06 14.16
C GLU A 481 24.31 9.96 12.99
N PRO A 482 24.71 11.25 12.94
CA PRO A 482 24.40 12.13 11.82
C PRO A 482 25.40 11.96 10.68
N VAL A 483 24.91 11.56 9.50
CA VAL A 483 25.72 11.15 8.35
C VAL A 483 25.38 11.98 7.12
N ASP A 484 26.32 12.82 6.68
CA ASP A 484 26.21 13.67 5.49
C ASP A 484 27.15 13.29 4.34
N GLN A 485 27.97 12.25 4.52
CA GLN A 485 28.93 11.77 3.52
C GLN A 485 28.29 11.14 2.26
N TYR A 486 27.01 10.76 2.34
CA TYR A 486 26.27 10.13 1.25
C TYR A 486 25.29 11.10 0.56
N ALA A 487 25.53 12.41 0.66
CA ALA A 487 24.70 13.41 0.01
C ALA A 487 24.61 13.17 -1.51
N GLY A 488 23.39 13.10 -2.04
CA GLY A 488 23.08 12.86 -3.44
C GLY A 488 23.06 11.39 -3.87
N GLU A 489 23.58 10.48 -3.04
CA GLU A 489 23.57 9.04 -3.32
C GLU A 489 22.16 8.44 -3.23
N PHE A 490 21.98 7.28 -3.87
CA PHE A 490 20.76 6.49 -3.72
C PHE A 490 20.62 5.98 -2.28
N ILE A 491 19.41 6.04 -1.74
CA ILE A 491 19.14 5.77 -0.33
C ILE A 491 19.60 4.35 0.06
N GLU A 492 19.25 3.35 -0.74
CA GLU A 492 19.60 1.96 -0.45
C GLU A 492 21.12 1.75 -0.47
N LYS A 493 21.82 2.36 -1.43
CA LYS A 493 23.29 2.31 -1.51
C LYS A 493 23.93 2.98 -0.29
N ALA A 494 23.46 4.17 0.07
CA ALA A 494 23.96 4.91 1.22
C ALA A 494 23.73 4.15 2.54
N ALA A 495 22.54 3.58 2.72
CA ALA A 495 22.15 2.80 3.88
C ALA A 495 22.98 1.52 4.03
N LEU A 496 23.18 0.77 2.93
CA LEU A 496 23.99 -0.44 2.92
C LEU A 496 25.49 -0.15 3.14
N ALA A 497 26.02 0.91 2.52
CA ALA A 497 27.40 1.33 2.72
C ALA A 497 27.66 1.77 4.16
N TRP A 498 26.75 2.56 4.75
CA TRP A 498 26.83 2.93 6.16
C TRP A 498 26.75 1.69 7.07
N PHE A 499 25.84 0.75 6.80
CA PHE A 499 25.71 -0.45 7.61
C PHE A 499 26.95 -1.35 7.56
N ALA A 500 27.59 -1.47 6.39
CA ALA A 500 28.85 -2.21 6.27
C ALA A 500 29.97 -1.58 7.12
N ASP A 501 30.10 -0.25 7.10
CA ASP A 501 31.03 0.48 7.96
C ASP A 501 30.69 0.31 9.45
N TYR A 502 29.43 0.48 9.83
CA TYR A 502 28.95 0.30 11.20
C TYR A 502 29.31 -1.08 11.75
N ARG A 503 29.08 -2.15 10.98
CA ARG A 503 29.46 -3.51 11.36
C ARG A 503 30.96 -3.68 11.53
N SER A 504 31.77 -3.08 10.67
CA SER A 504 33.23 -3.09 10.79
C SER A 504 33.69 -2.41 12.08
N ARG A 505 33.07 -1.27 12.45
CA ARG A 505 33.34 -0.57 13.71
C ARG A 505 32.93 -1.38 14.94
N VAL A 506 31.81 -2.11 14.88
CA VAL A 506 31.39 -3.01 15.95
C VAL A 506 32.34 -4.20 16.09
N ALA A 507 32.69 -4.86 14.99
CA ALA A 507 33.61 -6.00 14.99
C ALA A 507 35.02 -5.61 15.47
N GLY A 508 35.47 -4.41 15.15
CA GLY A 508 36.73 -3.84 15.63
C GLY A 508 36.69 -3.31 17.07
N GLY A 509 35.55 -3.41 17.77
CA GLY A 509 35.40 -2.93 19.16
C GLY A 509 35.37 -1.41 19.33
N VAL A 510 35.27 -0.64 18.23
CA VAL A 510 35.20 0.82 18.24
C VAL A 510 33.84 1.30 18.79
N ILE A 511 32.79 0.51 18.55
CA ILE A 511 31.42 0.81 18.96
C ILE A 511 30.79 -0.46 19.56
N VAL A 512 30.07 -0.30 20.68
CA VAL A 512 29.24 -1.38 21.23
C VAL A 512 27.87 -1.31 20.58
N HIS A 513 27.45 -2.40 19.93
CA HIS A 513 26.10 -2.48 19.39
C HIS A 513 25.08 -2.54 20.55
N ALA A 514 24.10 -1.64 20.50
CA ALA A 514 22.96 -1.63 21.42
C ALA A 514 21.66 -1.67 20.60
N GLN A 515 20.72 -2.49 21.06
CA GLN A 515 19.36 -2.47 20.56
C GLN A 515 18.69 -1.17 21.05
N ARG A 516 18.10 -0.41 20.13
CA ARG A 516 17.45 0.87 20.46
C ARG A 516 15.99 0.66 20.85
N GLY A 517 15.54 1.41 21.85
CA GLY A 517 14.16 1.42 22.35
C GLY A 517 13.19 2.20 21.46
N GLU A 518 11.94 2.38 21.91
CA GLU A 518 10.88 3.03 21.13
C GLU A 518 11.12 4.54 20.96
N ALA A 519 10.93 5.05 19.74
CA ALA A 519 10.69 6.46 19.51
C ALA A 519 9.26 6.82 19.93
N THR A 520 9.09 7.94 20.63
CA THR A 520 7.75 8.46 20.95
C THR A 520 7.14 9.01 19.66
N ILE A 521 6.11 8.37 19.12
CA ILE A 521 5.37 8.91 17.98
C ILE A 521 4.62 10.15 18.47
N PRO A 522 4.93 11.36 17.99
CA PRO A 522 4.18 12.54 18.40
C PRO A 522 2.71 12.35 18.03
N PRO A 523 1.75 12.74 18.88
CA PRO A 523 0.33 12.77 18.54
C PRO A 523 0.07 13.57 17.24
N GLY A 524 0.92 14.56 16.95
CA GLY A 524 0.93 15.37 15.73
C GLY A 524 1.47 14.71 14.46
N ALA A 525 2.15 13.56 14.55
CA ALA A 525 2.48 12.75 13.36
C ALA A 525 1.22 12.19 12.67
N LEU A 526 0.07 12.25 13.36
CA LEU A 526 -1.29 12.00 12.86
C LEU A 526 -2.16 13.27 12.72
N MET A 527 -1.70 14.46 13.14
CA MET A 527 -2.54 15.66 13.27
C MET A 527 -1.73 16.96 13.13
N ALA A 528 -1.94 17.73 12.05
CA ALA A 528 -2.15 19.19 12.09
C ALA A 528 -2.07 19.81 10.68
N ALA A 529 -3.21 20.30 10.21
CA ALA A 529 -3.33 21.53 9.42
C ALA A 529 -4.76 22.03 9.62
N THR A 530 -5.00 22.69 10.75
CA THR A 530 -6.17 23.52 11.00
C THR A 530 -5.72 24.81 11.68
N VAL A 531 -5.28 25.76 10.87
CA VAL A 531 -5.41 27.24 11.01
C VAL A 531 -5.03 27.73 9.60
N ASP A 532 -5.86 28.32 8.76
CA ASP A 532 -6.70 29.50 8.97
C ASP A 532 -8.08 29.35 8.31
N ALA A 533 -9.13 29.50 9.11
CA ALA A 533 -10.44 29.94 8.64
C ALA A 533 -11.05 30.81 9.75
N ALA A 534 -10.49 32.01 9.89
CA ALA A 534 -11.06 33.10 10.65
C ALA A 534 -10.96 34.38 9.80
N ALA A 535 -11.86 34.50 8.83
CA ALA A 535 -12.47 35.73 8.30
C ALA A 535 -13.50 35.34 7.23
#